data_AF-A0A5S3V393-F1
#
_entry.id   AF-A0A5S3V393-F1
#
_cell.length_a   1.000
_cell.length_b   1.000
_cell.length_c   1.000
_cell.angle_alpha   90.00
_cell.angle_beta   90.00
_cell.angle_gamma   90.00
#
_symmetry.space_group_name_H-M   'P 1'
#
loop_
_entity.id
_entity.type
_entity.pdbx_description
1 polymer ?
#
loop_
_entity_poly.entity_id
_entity_poly.type
_entity_poly.pdbx_seq_one_letter_code
_entity_poly.pdbx_strand_id
1 'polypeptide(L)'
;MLYRVTGWAAIALSIVALFPSHQTGALSVIGFYICLFSLLIGAFASHLGHYFYYRTVFLIALMNVFIVNDGTRFMLLIEQNDWVYIGSMYGIFVVVGSICSFLIRREDTPQVNPKRYEASQKKLSP
;
A
#
# COMPACT_ATOMS: atom_id res chain seq x y z
N MET A 1 -11.78 7.16 -15.95
CA MET A 1 -10.39 7.59 -16.25
C MET A 1 -9.63 8.03 -15.00
N LEU A 2 -10.24 8.82 -14.12
CA LEU A 2 -9.64 9.27 -12.84
C LEU A 2 -9.00 8.14 -12.00
N TYR A 3 -9.65 6.99 -11.86
CA TYR A 3 -9.14 5.84 -11.09
C TYR A 3 -7.85 5.22 -11.65
N ARG A 4 -7.69 5.21 -12.97
CA ARG A 4 -6.44 4.75 -13.59
C ARG A 4 -5.32 5.76 -13.35
N VAL A 5 -5.60 7.05 -13.49
CA VAL A 5 -4.61 8.11 -13.25
C VAL A 5 -4.17 8.11 -11.78
N THR A 6 -5.12 8.01 -10.84
CA THR A 6 -4.82 7.94 -9.40
C THR A 6 -4.07 6.66 -9.02
N GLY A 7 -4.40 5.51 -9.61
CA GLY A 7 -3.66 4.25 -9.40
C GLY A 7 -2.22 4.32 -9.91
N TRP A 8 -2.00 4.88 -11.10
CA TRP A 8 -0.65 5.12 -11.61
C TRP A 8 0.11 6.17 -10.79
N ALA A 9 -0.56 7.23 -10.35
CA ALA A 9 0.02 8.24 -9.46
C ALA A 9 0.43 7.62 -8.12
N ALA A 10 -0.36 6.71 -7.54
CA ALA A 10 -0.01 6.00 -6.32
C ALA A 10 1.27 5.17 -6.51
N ILE A 11 1.38 4.43 -7.62
CA ILE A 11 2.60 3.67 -7.95
C ILE A 11 3.79 4.63 -8.07
N ALA A 12 3.67 5.70 -8.85
CA ALA A 12 4.75 6.67 -9.02
C ALA A 12 5.18 7.30 -7.68
N LEU A 13 4.22 7.67 -6.83
CA LEU A 13 4.49 8.23 -5.51
C LEU A 13 5.21 7.23 -4.60
N SER A 14 4.83 5.94 -4.67
CA SER A 14 5.49 4.88 -3.91
C SER A 14 6.95 4.67 -4.33
N ILE A 15 7.26 4.86 -5.62
CA ILE A 15 8.63 4.79 -6.14
C ILE A 15 9.42 6.03 -5.70
N VAL A 16 8.83 7.22 -5.80
CA VAL A 16 9.46 8.48 -5.34
C VAL A 16 9.77 8.41 -3.85
N ALA A 17 8.92 7.78 -3.04
CA ALA A 17 9.14 7.60 -1.61
C ALA A 17 10.41 6.81 -1.27
N LEU A 18 10.91 5.97 -2.17
CA LEU A 18 12.15 5.19 -1.94
C LEU A 18 13.37 6.09 -1.77
N PHE A 19 13.42 7.22 -2.49
CA PHE A 19 14.55 8.14 -2.46
C PHE A 19 14.79 8.79 -1.07
N PRO A 20 13.80 9.48 -0.45
CA PRO A 20 13.96 10.00 0.90
C PRO A 20 14.05 8.88 1.95
N SER A 21 13.46 7.70 1.71
CA SER A 21 13.52 6.57 2.65
C SER A 21 14.94 6.04 2.85
N HIS A 22 15.76 6.06 1.80
CA HIS A 22 17.17 5.65 1.86
C HIS A 22 18.08 6.68 2.56
N GLN A 23 17.61 7.91 2.76
CA GLN A 23 18.41 8.95 3.40
C GLN A 23 18.30 8.86 4.92
N THR A 24 19.44 9.02 5.60
CA THR A 24 19.54 8.89 7.05
C THR A 24 18.78 9.98 7.80
N GLY A 25 18.22 9.64 8.96
CA GLY A 25 17.58 10.60 9.86
C GLY A 25 16.15 10.96 9.44
N ALA A 26 15.76 12.23 9.58
CA ALA A 26 14.37 12.67 9.41
C ALA A 26 13.80 12.46 7.99
N LEU A 27 14.67 12.37 6.98
CA LEU A 27 14.26 12.13 5.59
C LEU A 27 13.71 10.70 5.41
N SER A 28 14.26 9.72 6.13
CA SER A 28 13.72 8.34 6.14
C SER A 28 12.27 8.28 6.62
N VAL A 29 11.94 9.10 7.63
CA VAL A 29 10.61 9.23 8.23
C VAL A 29 9.64 9.87 7.23
N ILE A 30 10.08 10.91 6.51
CA ILE A 30 9.27 11.54 5.47
C ILE A 30 8.98 10.54 4.35
N GLY A 31 9.99 9.79 3.91
CA GLY A 31 9.83 8.73 2.92
C GLY A 31 8.85 7.64 3.36
N PHE A 32 8.89 7.25 4.64
CA PHE A 32 7.93 6.35 5.23
C PHE A 32 6.48 6.87 5.13
N TYR A 33 6.23 8.13 5.51
CA TYR A 33 4.89 8.71 5.43
C TYR A 33 4.37 8.91 4.00
N ILE A 34 5.24 9.32 3.06
CA ILE A 34 4.88 9.38 1.64
C ILE A 34 4.50 7.99 1.13
N CYS A 35 5.22 6.95 1.58
CA CYS A 35 4.91 5.57 1.25
C CYS A 35 3.53 5.14 1.79
N LEU A 36 3.22 5.43 3.06
CA LEU A 36 1.89 5.17 3.63
C LEU A 36 0.78 5.91 2.89
N PHE A 37 1.03 7.17 2.53
CA PHE A 37 0.07 7.96 1.76
C PHE A 37 -0.17 7.36 0.37
N SER A 38 0.89 6.89 -0.31
CA SER A 38 0.76 6.17 -1.58
C SER A 38 -0.12 4.92 -1.45
N LEU A 39 0.01 4.19 -0.33
CA LEU A 39 -0.76 2.98 -0.03
C LEU A 39 -2.25 3.30 0.08
N LEU A 40 -2.57 4.40 0.75
CA LEU A 40 -3.94 4.89 0.91
C LEU A 40 -4.56 5.26 -0.43
N ILE A 41 -3.84 6.03 -1.26
CA ILE A 41 -4.29 6.40 -2.62
C ILE A 41 -4.46 5.14 -3.47
N GLY A 42 -3.52 4.20 -3.40
CA GLY A 42 -3.57 2.92 -4.11
C GLY A 42 -4.81 2.10 -3.73
N ALA A 43 -5.18 2.10 -2.44
CA ALA A 43 -6.38 1.45 -1.97
C ALA A 43 -7.66 2.09 -2.53
N PHE A 44 -7.77 3.42 -2.49
CA PHE A 44 -8.90 4.14 -3.08
C PHE A 44 -9.00 3.96 -4.60
N ALA A 45 -7.88 3.92 -5.31
CA ALA A 45 -7.86 3.71 -6.75
C ALA A 45 -8.29 2.28 -7.15
N SER A 46 -8.14 1.31 -6.23
CA SER A 46 -8.53 -0.09 -6.45
C SER A 46 -10.05 -0.35 -6.34
N HIS A 47 -10.87 0.64 -5.97
CA HIS A 47 -12.33 0.53 -5.74
C HIS A 47 -13.17 0.04 -6.96
N LEU A 48 -12.60 -0.07 -8.16
CA LEU A 48 -13.29 -0.58 -9.36
C LEU A 48 -12.79 -1.94 -9.85
N GLY A 49 -12.24 -2.77 -8.96
CA GLY A 49 -11.82 -4.14 -9.27
C GLY A 49 -10.43 -4.23 -9.90
N HIS A 50 -9.61 -3.19 -9.74
CA HIS A 50 -8.22 -3.17 -10.19
C HIS A 50 -7.26 -3.37 -9.00
N TYR A 51 -7.27 -4.58 -8.43
CA TYR A 51 -6.38 -5.02 -7.34
C TYR A 51 -4.89 -4.86 -7.66
N PHE A 52 -4.56 -4.79 -8.95
CA PHE A 52 -3.20 -4.61 -9.44
C PHE A 52 -2.52 -3.37 -8.86
N TYR A 53 -3.22 -2.23 -8.78
CA TYR A 53 -2.62 -0.98 -8.29
C TYR A 53 -2.24 -1.10 -6.82
N TYR A 54 -3.20 -1.44 -5.95
CA TYR A 54 -2.91 -1.63 -4.53
C TYR A 54 -1.84 -2.69 -4.28
N ARG A 55 -1.92 -3.85 -4.95
CA ARG A 55 -0.93 -4.92 -4.77
C ARG A 55 0.48 -4.45 -5.12
N THR A 56 0.63 -3.69 -6.21
CA THR A 56 1.92 -3.15 -6.61
C THR A 56 2.45 -2.15 -5.58
N VAL A 57 1.62 -1.20 -5.16
CA VAL A 57 2.00 -0.19 -4.14
C VAL A 57 2.34 -0.87 -2.81
N PHE A 58 1.58 -1.88 -2.40
CA PHE A 58 1.82 -2.65 -1.18
C PHE A 58 3.15 -3.42 -1.20
N LEU A 59 3.50 -4.04 -2.33
CA LEU A 59 4.80 -4.70 -2.49
C LEU A 59 5.97 -3.70 -2.46
N ILE A 60 5.82 -2.55 -3.11
CA ILE A 60 6.82 -1.48 -3.05
C ILE A 60 6.94 -0.96 -1.62
N ALA A 61 5.83 -0.81 -0.90
CA ALA A 61 5.82 -0.35 0.48
C ALA A 61 6.49 -1.36 1.44
N LEU A 62 6.24 -2.66 1.26
CA LEU A 62 6.97 -3.71 1.97
C LEU A 62 8.47 -3.61 1.72
N MET A 63 8.89 -3.52 0.46
CA MET A 63 10.30 -3.37 0.12
C MET A 63 10.90 -2.10 0.74
N ASN A 64 10.15 -1.00 0.71
CA ASN A 64 10.59 0.27 1.29
C ASN A 64 10.87 0.10 2.79
N VAL A 65 9.86 -0.33 3.57
CA VAL A 65 9.97 -0.42 5.03
C VAL A 65 11.01 -1.43 5.49
N PHE A 66 11.06 -2.61 4.87
CA PHE A 66 11.94 -3.69 5.35
C PHE A 66 13.39 -3.60 4.86
N ILE A 67 13.63 -3.02 3.68
CA ILE A 67 14.93 -3.08 2.99
C ILE A 67 15.54 -1.70 2.79
N VAL A 68 14.76 -0.72 2.30
CA VAL A 68 15.30 0.57 1.84
C VAL A 68 15.36 1.59 2.96
N ASN A 69 14.37 1.59 3.84
CA ASN A 69 14.19 2.66 4.82
C ASN A 69 15.25 2.59 5.91
N ASP A 70 16.07 3.63 5.99
CA ASP A 70 17.19 3.69 6.93
C ASP A 70 16.72 3.59 8.40
N GLY A 71 15.51 4.04 8.74
CA GLY A 71 14.99 3.95 10.11
C GLY A 71 14.33 2.61 10.47
N THR A 72 14.05 1.75 9.48
CA THR A 72 13.30 0.50 9.70
C THR A 72 13.93 -0.73 9.09
N ARG A 73 15.06 -0.61 8.37
CA ARG A 73 15.71 -1.75 7.71
C ARG A 73 15.98 -2.91 8.67
N PHE A 74 15.86 -4.14 8.17
CA PHE A 74 15.97 -5.35 8.99
C PHE A 74 17.27 -5.45 9.81
N MET A 75 18.38 -4.96 9.25
CA MET A 75 19.68 -5.00 9.91
C MET A 75 19.70 -4.20 11.24
N LEU A 76 18.91 -3.13 11.35
CA LEU A 76 18.87 -2.31 12.57
C LEU A 76 18.08 -2.95 13.71
N LEU A 77 17.18 -3.90 13.44
CA LEU A 77 16.49 -4.64 14.49
C LEU A 77 17.44 -5.44 15.39
N ILE A 78 18.64 -5.76 14.89
CA ILE A 78 19.64 -6.55 15.63
C ILE A 78 20.66 -5.63 16.30
N GLU A 79 20.88 -4.43 15.76
CA GLU A 79 22.04 -3.58 16.09
C GLU A 79 21.67 -2.35 16.94
N GLN A 80 20.45 -1.80 16.81
CA GLN A 80 20.03 -0.57 17.49
C GLN A 80 19.13 -0.83 18.71
N ASN A 81 19.33 -0.02 19.76
CA ASN A 81 18.59 -0.11 21.01
C ASN A 81 17.30 0.74 21.04
N ASP A 82 16.91 1.39 19.93
CA ASP A 82 15.70 2.21 19.86
C ASP A 82 14.47 1.41 19.38
N TRP A 83 14.10 0.44 20.21
CA TRP A 83 12.98 -0.47 19.96
C TRP A 83 11.63 0.24 19.92
N VAL A 84 11.50 1.37 20.62
CA VAL A 84 10.26 2.14 20.65
C VAL A 84 10.04 2.81 19.30
N TYR A 85 11.06 3.47 18.74
CA TYR A 85 10.98 4.07 17.43
C TYR A 85 10.68 3.03 16.34
N ILE A 86 11.49 1.97 16.26
CA ILE A 86 11.36 0.92 15.25
C ILE A 86 9.99 0.23 15.37
N GLY A 87 9.60 -0.13 16.60
CA GLY A 87 8.30 -0.76 16.88
C GLY A 87 7.12 0.13 16.49
N SER A 88 7.21 1.44 16.72
CA SER A 88 6.15 2.39 16.35
C SER A 88 5.97 2.50 14.84
N MET A 89 7.05 2.57 14.07
CA MET A 89 7.02 2.62 12.60
C MET A 89 6.40 1.34 12.01
N TYR A 90 6.84 0.16 12.48
CA TYR A 90 6.24 -1.11 12.07
C TYR A 90 4.77 -1.20 12.47
N GLY A 91 4.42 -0.77 13.68
CA GLY A 91 3.04 -0.74 14.15
C GLY A 91 2.14 0.11 13.26
N ILE A 92 2.56 1.33 12.92
CA ILE A 92 1.80 2.21 12.01
C ILE A 92 1.66 1.55 10.64
N PHE A 93 2.73 0.98 10.09
CA PHE A 93 2.69 0.31 8.80
C PHE A 93 1.70 -0.86 8.78
N VAL A 94 1.72 -1.71 9.80
CA VAL A 94 0.79 -2.85 9.93
C VAL A 94 -0.66 -2.37 10.06
N VAL A 95 -0.91 -1.36 10.89
CA VAL A 95 -2.26 -0.80 11.09
C VAL A 95 -2.79 -0.22 9.79
N VAL A 96 -2.05 0.70 9.15
CA VAL A 96 -2.47 1.33 7.89
C VAL A 96 -2.61 0.29 6.78
N GLY A 97 -1.64 -0.63 6.67
CA GLY A 97 -1.68 -1.72 5.70
C GLY A 97 -2.90 -2.62 5.86
N SER A 98 -3.25 -2.99 7.09
CA SER A 98 -4.41 -3.82 7.40
C SER A 98 -5.73 -3.12 7.07
N ILE A 99 -5.87 -1.83 7.41
CA ILE A 99 -7.05 -1.01 7.07
C ILE A 99 -7.21 -0.93 5.55
N CYS A 100 -6.14 -0.62 4.82
CA CYS A 100 -6.19 -0.54 3.36
C CYS A 100 -6.56 -1.89 2.73
N SER A 101 -5.98 -2.98 3.21
CA SER A 101 -6.32 -4.34 2.75
C SER A 101 -7.77 -4.70 3.05
N PHE A 102 -8.29 -4.31 4.21
CA PHE A 102 -9.65 -4.60 4.63
C PHE A 102 -10.69 -3.85 3.80
N LEU A 103 -10.46 -2.56 3.52
CA LEU A 103 -11.31 -1.75 2.66
C LEU A 103 -11.50 -2.41 1.29
N ILE A 104 -10.39 -2.84 0.69
CA ILE A 104 -10.35 -3.47 -0.62
C ILE A 104 -11.02 -4.85 -0.65
N ARG A 105 -10.91 -5.64 0.42
CA ARG A 105 -11.57 -6.95 0.54
C ARG A 105 -13.08 -6.84 0.70
N ARG A 106 -13.59 -5.81 1.41
CA ARG A 106 -15.03 -5.62 1.57
C ARG A 106 -15.73 -5.40 0.23
N GLU A 107 -15.12 -4.62 -0.64
CA GLU A 107 -15.67 -4.28 -1.97
C GLU A 107 -15.69 -5.49 -2.92
N ASP A 108 -14.81 -6.46 -2.71
CA ASP A 108 -14.73 -7.70 -3.49
C ASP A 108 -15.80 -8.73 -3.10
N THR A 109 -16.46 -8.55 -1.96
CA THR A 109 -17.45 -9.52 -1.48
C THR A 109 -18.61 -9.56 -2.49
N PRO A 110 -18.87 -10.71 -3.12
CA PRO A 110 -19.79 -10.81 -4.26
C PRO A 110 -21.25 -10.40 -3.97
N GLN A 111 -21.61 -10.26 -2.69
CA GLN A 111 -22.97 -9.98 -2.24
C GLN A 111 -23.46 -8.55 -2.56
N VAL A 112 -22.59 -7.60 -2.95
CA VAL A 112 -22.96 -6.17 -3.08
C VAL A 112 -23.11 -5.69 -4.54
N ASN A 113 -22.72 -6.48 -5.54
CA ASN A 113 -22.79 -6.05 -6.94
C ASN A 113 -23.64 -6.98 -7.83
N PRO A 114 -24.99 -6.90 -7.73
CA PRO A 114 -25.90 -7.73 -8.52
C PRO A 114 -25.68 -7.60 -10.04
N LYS A 115 -25.21 -6.43 -10.51
CA LYS A 115 -24.96 -6.17 -11.94
C LYS A 115 -23.82 -7.00 -12.53
N ARG A 116 -22.80 -7.38 -11.73
CA ARG A 116 -21.66 -8.18 -12.21
C ARG A 116 -22.00 -9.68 -12.28
N TYR A 117 -22.90 -10.14 -11.41
CA TYR A 117 -23.46 -11.49 -11.46
C TYR A 117 -24.36 -11.67 -12.69
N GLU A 118 -25.25 -10.72 -12.94
CA GLU A 118 -26.12 -10.74 -14.13
C GLU A 118 -25.29 -10.72 -15.42
N ALA A 119 -24.22 -9.92 -15.49
CA ALA A 119 -23.34 -9.87 -16.66
C ALA A 119 -22.54 -11.18 -16.90
N SER A 120 -22.19 -11.91 -15.82
CA SER A 120 -21.54 -13.22 -15.95
C SER A 120 -22.55 -14.30 -16.35
N GLN A 121 -23.74 -14.30 -15.75
CA GLN A 121 -24.83 -15.21 -16.10
C GLN A 121 -25.24 -15.05 -17.57
N LYS A 122 -25.38 -13.82 -18.05
CA LYS A 122 -25.77 -13.52 -19.45
C LYS A 122 -24.70 -13.89 -20.48
N LYS A 123 -23.45 -14.09 -20.06
CA LYS A 123 -22.36 -14.59 -20.91
C LYS A 123 -22.33 -16.12 -21.01
N LEU A 124 -23.03 -16.83 -20.13
CA LEU A 124 -23.09 -18.29 -20.09
C LEU A 124 -24.41 -18.85 -20.62
N SER A 125 -25.41 -18.01 -20.93
CA SER A 125 -26.61 -18.45 -21.64
C SER A 125 -26.33 -18.55 -23.15
N PRO A 126 -26.49 -19.73 -23.78
CA PRO A 126 -26.34 -19.92 -25.23
C PRO A 126 -27.41 -19.16 -26.03
#